data_AF-A0A968KJ81-F1
#
_entry.id   AF-A0A968KJ81-F1
#
_cell.length_a   1.000
_cell.length_b   1.000
_cell.length_c   1.000
_cell.angle_alpha   90.00
_cell.angle_beta   90.00
_cell.angle_gamma   90.00
#
_symmetry.space_group_name_H-M   'P 1'
#
loop_
_entity.id
_entity.type
_entity.pdbx_description
1 polymer ?
#
loop_
_entity_poly.entity_id
_entity_poly.type
_entity_poly.pdbx_seq_one_letter_code
_entity_poly.pdbx_strand_id
1 'polypeptide(L)' 'KNLEEIVGESDAVMVARGDLGIEIPLAEVPVVQQRIFRECARQAKPVIVATQMLESMIQNSRPTRAEVSDISNSV' A
#
# COMPACT_ATOMS: atom_id res chain seq x y z
N LYS A 1 12.89 8.09 1.83
CA LYS A 1 14.29 8.46 1.47
C LYS A 1 15.24 7.28 1.63
N ASN A 2 15.09 6.43 2.67
CA ASN A 2 15.97 5.29 2.93
C ASN A 2 15.33 3.94 2.55
N LEU A 3 14.49 3.92 1.50
CA LEU A 3 13.63 2.77 1.23
C LEU A 3 14.43 1.50 0.92
N GLU A 4 15.46 1.60 0.08
CA GLU A 4 16.29 0.46 -0.31
C GLU A 4 16.99 -0.20 0.87
N GLU A 5 17.60 0.60 1.74
CA GLU A 5 18.27 0.14 2.96
C GLU A 5 17.27 -0.54 3.91
N ILE A 6 16.12 0.10 4.17
CA ILE A 6 15.08 -0.45 5.04
C ILE A 6 14.57 -1.78 4.49
N VAL A 7 14.31 -1.88 3.17
CA VAL A 7 13.84 -3.11 2.54
C VAL A 7 14.90 -4.21 2.65
N GLY A 8 16.19 -3.89 2.49
CA GLY A 8 17.29 -4.86 2.60
C GLY A 8 17.36 -5.50 3.99
N GLU A 9 17.23 -4.68 5.03
CA GLU A 9 17.28 -5.10 6.43
C GLU A 9 15.96 -5.72 6.95
N SER A 10 14.87 -5.65 6.18
CA SER A 10 13.54 -6.14 6.60
C SER A 10 13.26 -7.56 6.12
N ASP A 11 12.54 -8.35 6.92
CA ASP A 11 12.01 -9.66 6.47
C ASP A 11 10.78 -9.52 5.57
N ALA A 12 9.97 -8.48 5.81
CA ALA A 12 8.77 -8.15 5.07
C ALA A 12 8.49 -6.65 5.18
N VAL A 13 7.73 -6.09 4.23
CA VAL A 13 7.39 -4.67 4.19
C VAL A 13 5.88 -4.50 4.17
N MET A 14 5.37 -3.50 4.89
CA MET A 14 3.96 -3.14 4.87
C MET A 14 3.77 -1.73 4.31
N VAL A 15 2.86 -1.58 3.34
CA VAL A 15 2.38 -0.29 2.88
C VAL A 15 1.15 0.07 3.72
N ALA A 16 1.36 0.85 4.78
CA ALA A 16 0.30 1.35 5.65
C ALA A 16 -0.37 2.58 5.00
N ARG A 17 -1.43 2.35 4.20
CA ARG A 17 -2.03 3.41 3.38
C ARG A 17 -2.74 4.48 4.20
N GLY A 18 -3.31 4.13 5.35
CA GLY A 18 -3.94 5.08 6.26
C GLY A 18 -2.94 6.13 6.76
N ASP A 19 -1.81 5.69 7.31
CA ASP A 19 -0.75 6.60 7.78
C ASP A 19 -0.10 7.35 6.60
N LEU A 20 0.17 6.65 5.50
CA LEU A 20 0.77 7.27 4.32
C LEU A 20 -0.12 8.37 3.73
N GLY A 21 -1.44 8.20 3.74
CA GLY A 21 -2.40 9.22 3.31
C GLY A 21 -2.50 10.45 4.22
N ILE A 22 -1.95 10.37 5.44
CA ILE A 22 -1.81 11.52 6.35
C ILE A 22 -0.48 12.25 6.08
N GLU A 23 0.59 11.50 5.80
CA GLU A 23 1.94 12.03 5.63
C GLU A 23 2.20 12.65 4.25
N ILE A 24 1.53 12.15 3.20
CA ILE A 24 1.68 12.64 1.81
C ILE A 24 0.31 12.86 1.16
N PRO A 25 0.23 13.66 0.09
CA PRO A 25 -1.03 13.83 -0.64
C PRO A 25 -1.62 12.47 -1.08
N LEU A 26 -2.92 12.27 -0.87
CA LEU A 26 -3.61 11.01 -1.22
C LEU A 26 -3.38 10.57 -2.67
N ALA A 27 -3.28 11.53 -3.60
CA ALA A 27 -3.02 11.23 -5.01
C ALA A 27 -1.61 10.67 -5.28
N GLU A 28 -0.65 10.88 -4.36
CA GLU A 28 0.72 10.37 -4.45
C GLU A 28 0.88 8.98 -3.82
N VAL A 29 -0.05 8.57 -2.95
CA VAL A 29 -0.03 7.26 -2.27
C VAL A 29 0.13 6.09 -3.26
N PRO A 30 -0.62 6.01 -4.39
CA PRO A 30 -0.45 4.93 -5.36
C PRO A 30 0.95 4.91 -6.00
N VAL A 31 1.54 6.08 -6.25
CA VAL A 31 2.87 6.20 -6.85
C VAL A 31 3.94 5.70 -5.87
N VAL A 32 3.83 6.08 -4.61
CA VAL A 32 4.75 5.62 -3.55
C VAL A 32 4.59 4.13 -3.28
N GLN A 33 3.36 3.59 -3.26
CA GLN A 33 3.11 2.15 -3.16
C GLN A 33 3.81 1.38 -4.28
N GLN A 34 3.66 1.80 -5.54
CA GLN A 34 4.33 1.15 -6.67
C GLN A 34 5.85 1.21 -6.57
N ARG A 35 6.42 2.29 -6.02
CA ARG A 35 7.85 2.36 -5.74
C ARG A 35 8.28 1.35 -4.68
N ILE A 36 7.51 1.19 -3.61
CA ILE A 36 7.76 0.19 -2.55
C ILE A 36 7.68 -1.22 -3.12
N PHE A 37 6.67 -1.53 -3.94
CA PHE A 37 6.51 -2.82 -4.59
C PHE A 37 7.71 -3.19 -5.44
N ARG A 38 8.17 -2.29 -6.31
CA ARG A 38 9.34 -2.52 -7.17
C ARG A 38 10.59 -2.79 -6.36
N GLU A 39 10.77 -2.06 -5.26
CA GLU A 39 11.94 -2.23 -4.40
C GLU A 39 11.92 -3.57 -3.64
N CYS A 40 10.75 -3.93 -3.08
CA CYS A 40 10.56 -5.22 -2.42
C CYS A 40 10.74 -6.38 -3.41
N ALA A 41 10.17 -6.28 -4.61
CA ALA A 41 10.32 -7.27 -5.67
C ALA A 41 11.78 -7.45 -6.09
N ARG A 42 12.53 -6.35 -6.25
CA ARG A 42 13.96 -6.36 -6.59
C ARG A 42 14.80 -7.12 -5.56
N GLN A 43 14.43 -7.01 -4.29
CA GLN A 43 15.15 -7.64 -3.17
C GLN A 43 14.50 -8.96 -2.69
N ALA A 44 13.51 -9.48 -3.42
CA ALA A 44 12.74 -10.66 -3.07
C ALA A 44 12.11 -10.62 -1.66
N LYS A 45 11.72 -9.43 -1.20
CA LYS A 45 11.05 -9.23 0.09
C LYS A 45 9.53 -9.25 -0.10
N PRO A 46 8.76 -9.99 0.71
CA PRO A 46 7.31 -9.96 0.66
C PRO A 46 6.79 -8.56 1.07
N VAL A 47 5.73 -8.12 0.39
CA VAL A 47 5.06 -6.84 0.66
C VAL A 47 3.57 -7.04 0.91
N ILE A 48 3.04 -6.33 1.91
CA ILE A 48 1.63 -6.37 2.30
C ILE A 48 1.07 -4.96 2.19
N VAL A 49 -0.09 -4.78 1.55
CA VAL A 49 -0.82 -3.51 1.61
C VAL A 49 -1.85 -3.61 2.71
N ALA A 50 -1.88 -2.63 3.61
CA ALA A 50 -2.73 -2.66 4.78
C ALA A 50 -3.47 -1.33 4.99
N THR A 51 -4.61 -1.44 5.69
CA THR A 51 -5.53 -0.36 6.09
C THR A 51 -6.29 0.30 4.94
N GLN A 52 -7.54 0.69 5.22
CA GLN A 52 -8.40 1.46 4.32
C GLN A 52 -8.51 0.87 2.89
N MET A 53 -8.50 -0.45 2.75
CA MET A 53 -8.74 -1.13 1.46
C MET A 53 -10.25 -1.27 1.17
N LEU A 54 -11.06 -1.41 2.22
CA LEU A 54 -12.51 -1.66 2.18
C LEU A 54 -13.22 -0.83 3.26
N GLU A 55 -12.81 0.42 3.44
CA GLU A 55 -13.26 1.30 4.53
C GLU A 55 -14.79 1.44 4.58
N SER A 56 -15.43 1.56 3.43
CA SER A 56 -16.89 1.68 3.35
C SER A 56 -17.62 0.46 3.92
N MET A 57 -16.95 -0.70 3.97
CA MET A 57 -17.53 -1.93 4.49
C MET A 57 -17.69 -1.95 6.02
N ILE A 58 -17.13 -0.97 6.72
CA ILE A 58 -17.38 -0.77 8.16
C ILE A 58 -18.85 -0.42 8.40
N GLN A 59 -19.43 0.37 7.50
CA GLN A 59 -20.82 0.85 7.61
C GLN A 59 -21.77 0.22 6.57
N ASN A 60 -21.24 -0.46 5.55
CA ASN A 60 -22.02 -1.02 4.45
C ASN A 60 -21.67 -2.50 4.24
N SER A 61 -22.63 -3.31 3.80
CA SER A 61 -22.37 -4.73 3.51
C SER A 61 -21.60 -4.96 2.19
N ARG A 62 -21.35 -3.92 1.40
CA ARG A 62 -20.70 -3.99 0.08
C ARG A 62 -19.72 -2.84 -0.09
N PRO A 63 -18.56 -3.09 -0.71
CA PRO A 63 -17.62 -2.03 -1.02
C PRO A 63 -18.07 -1.20 -2.22
N THR A 64 -17.45 -0.03 -2.35
CA THR A 64 -17.59 0.82 -3.52
C THR A 64 -16.80 0.27 -4.71
N ARG A 65 -17.16 0.70 -5.93
CA ARG A 65 -16.37 0.36 -7.13
C ARG A 65 -14.93 0.87 -7.05
N ALA A 66 -14.73 2.02 -6.41
CA ALA A 66 -13.40 2.61 -6.23
C ALA A 66 -12.51 1.70 -5.38
N GLU A 67 -13.00 1.21 -4.25
CA GLU A 67 -12.26 0.29 -3.36
C GLU A 67 -11.93 -1.04 -4.05
N VAL A 68 -12.90 -1.63 -4.79
CA VAL A 68 -12.65 -2.87 -5.55
C VAL A 68 -11.60 -2.65 -6.63
N SER A 69 -11.69 -1.53 -7.37
CA SER A 69 -10.72 -1.18 -8.41
C SER A 69 -9.33 -0.96 -7.82
N ASP A 70 -9.25 -0.34 -6.66
CA ASP A 70 -8.00 -0.03 -5.99
C ASP A 70 -7.29 -1.28 -5.43
N ILE A 71 -8.05 -2.22 -4.85
CA ILE A 71 -7.53 -3.56 -4.52
C ILE A 71 -7.01 -4.25 -5.78
N SER A 72 -7.76 -4.22 -6.88
CA SER A 72 -7.35 -4.87 -8.13
C SER A 72 -6.04 -4.31 -8.70
N ASN A 73 -5.77 -3.02 -8.49
CA ASN A 73 -4.52 -2.37 -8.89
C ASN A 73 -3.35 -2.61 -7.91
N SER A 74 -3.62 -3.17 -6.74
CA SER A 74 -2.65 -3.43 -5.67
C SER A 74 -2.17 -4.89 -5.64
N VAL A 75 -2.60 -5.71 -6.60
CA VAL A 75 -2.18 -7.11 -6.80
C VAL A 75 -1.03 -7.21 -7.80
#